data_AF-A0A3N7EH50-F1
#
_entry.id   AF-A0A3N7EH50-F1
#
_cell.length_a   1.000
_cell.length_b   1.000
_cell.length_c   1.000
_cell.angle_alpha   90.00
_cell.angle_beta   90.00
_cell.angle_gamma   90.00
#
_symmetry.space_group_name_H-M   'P 1'
#
loop_
_entity.id
_entity.type
_entity.pdbx_description
1 polymer ?
#
loop_
_entity_poly.entity_id
_entity_poly.type
_entity_poly.pdbx_seq_one_letter_code
_entity_poly.pdbx_strand_id
1 'polypeptide(L)' 'MAQFIINLNASLPASQKFIIHILDSTHMFVQPHVSDMIRSAISDFREQNSYEKPS' A
#
# COMPACT_ATOMS: atom_id res chain seq x y z
N MET A 1 -2.74 -7.72 -1.01
CA MET A 1 -1.99 -6.48 -0.64
C MET A 1 -1.66 -5.62 -1.84
N ALA A 2 -1.28 -6.17 -3.00
CA ALA A 2 -1.05 -5.37 -4.23
C ALA A 2 -2.23 -4.44 -4.56
N GLN A 3 -3.47 -4.94 -4.54
CA GLN A 3 -4.66 -4.12 -4.79
C GLN A 3 -4.84 -2.98 -3.78
N PHE A 4 -4.52 -3.19 -2.50
CA PHE A 4 -4.56 -2.15 -1.47
C PHE A 4 -3.57 -1.03 -1.80
N ILE A 5 -2.34 -1.37 -2.20
CA ILE A 5 -1.30 -0.40 -2.54
C ILE A 5 -1.65 0.35 -3.83
N ILE A 6 -2.26 -0.32 -4.81
CA ILE A 6 -2.78 0.33 -6.03
C ILE A 6 -3.86 1.35 -5.68
N ASN A 7 -4.81 0.97 -4.82
CA ASN A 7 -5.87 1.86 -4.36
C ASN A 7 -5.31 3.03 -3.54
N LEU A 8 -4.32 2.78 -2.67
CA LEU A 8 -3.62 3.81 -1.92
C LEU A 8 -2.95 4.83 -2.87
N ASN A 9 -2.23 4.37 -3.88
CA ASN A 9 -1.62 5.22 -4.89
C ASN A 9 -2.66 6.01 -5.72
N ALA A 10 -3.82 5.41 -6.01
CA ALA A 10 -4.90 6.06 -6.74
C ALA A 10 -5.59 7.17 -5.90
N SER A 11 -5.59 7.03 -4.57
CA SER A 11 -6.17 8.01 -3.64
C SER A 11 -5.34 9.28 -3.47
N LEU A 12 -4.05 9.24 -3.85
CA LEU A 12 -3.13 10.36 -3.70
C LEU A 12 -3.20 11.33 -4.89
N PRO A 13 -2.91 12.63 -4.67
CA PRO A 13 -2.71 13.61 -5.73
C PRO A 13 -1.63 13.17 -6.72
N ALA A 14 -1.69 13.66 -7.97
CA ALA A 14 -0.75 13.28 -9.02
C ALA A 14 0.73 13.52 -8.65
N SER A 15 1.02 14.58 -7.88
CA SER A 15 2.38 14.88 -7.39
C SER A 15 2.91 13.89 -6.36
N GLN A 16 2.04 13.09 -5.75
CA GLN A 16 2.35 12.15 -4.67
C GLN A 16 2.18 10.69 -5.10
N LYS A 17 1.84 10.44 -6.37
CA LYS A 17 1.80 9.08 -6.92
C LYS A 17 3.20 8.49 -6.91
N PHE A 18 3.28 7.26 -6.42
CA PHE A 18 4.54 6.59 -6.15
C PHE A 18 4.74 5.28 -6.93
N ILE A 19 3.68 4.75 -7.56
CA ILE A 19 3.79 3.63 -8.51
C ILE A 19 4.26 4.17 -9.86
N ILE A 20 5.42 3.72 -10.31
CA ILE A 20 5.98 4.05 -11.63
C ILE A 20 5.43 3.07 -12.66
N HIS A 21 5.47 1.76 -12.36
CA HIS A 21 4.94 0.71 -13.23
C HIS A 21 4.42 -0.49 -12.43
N ILE A 22 3.42 -1.18 -12.97
CA ILE A 22 2.94 -2.46 -12.47
C ILE A 22 3.57 -3.52 -13.38
N LEU A 23 4.36 -4.42 -12.81
CA LEU A 23 5.10 -5.44 -13.57
C LEU A 23 4.21 -6.67 -13.81
N ASP A 24 3.47 -7.07 -12.79
CA ASP A 24 2.48 -8.15 -12.84
C ASP A 24 1.47 -7.98 -11.68
N SER A 25 0.69 -9.01 -11.35
CA SER A 25 -0.31 -8.96 -10.28
C SER A 25 0.27 -8.91 -8.85
N THR A 26 1.56 -9.22 -8.68
CA THR A 26 2.23 -9.29 -7.37
C THR A 26 3.42 -8.33 -7.22
N HIS A 27 3.95 -7.81 -8.33
CA HIS A 27 5.13 -6.94 -8.38
C HIS A 27 4.80 -5.57 -8.94
N MET A 28 5.29 -4.55 -8.24
CA MET A 28 5.13 -3.14 -8.60
C MET A 28 6.49 -2.46 -8.51
N PHE A 29 6.80 -1.63 -9.49
CA PHE A 29 7.95 -0.76 -9.48
C PHE A 29 7.54 0.60 -8.88
N VAL A 30 8.10 0.93 -7.72
CA VAL A 30 7.75 2.10 -6.92
C VAL A 30 8.97 2.98 -6.64
N GLN A 31 8.73 4.23 -6.26
CA GLN A 31 9.80 5.13 -5.84
C GLN A 31 10.48 4.62 -4.54
N PRO A 32 11.82 4.68 -4.42
CA PRO A 32 12.54 4.05 -3.30
C PRO A 32 12.18 4.65 -1.92
N HIS A 33 11.90 5.96 -1.88
CA HIS A 33 11.59 6.68 -0.63
C HIS A 33 10.21 6.37 -0.04
N VAL A 34 9.32 5.68 -0.78
CA VAL A 34 7.98 5.32 -0.28
C VAL A 34 7.92 3.92 0.31
N SER A 35 9.02 3.18 0.31
CA SER A 35 9.08 1.80 0.82
C SER A 35 8.66 1.72 2.30
N ASP A 36 9.17 2.63 3.14
CA ASP A 36 8.82 2.70 4.56
C ASP A 36 7.36 3.11 4.77
N MET A 37 6.87 4.09 3.99
CA MET A 37 5.46 4.51 4.01
C MET A 37 4.52 3.35 3.68
N ILE A 38 4.82 2.59 2.62
CA ILE A 38 4.04 1.43 2.20
C ILE A 38 4.06 0.37 3.31
N ARG A 39 5.22 0.11 3.93
CA ARG A 39 5.34 -0.86 5.02
C ARG A 39 4.47 -0.48 6.22
N SER A 40 4.50 0.79 6.62
CA SER A 40 3.66 1.30 7.71
C SER A 40 2.18 1.14 7.39
N ALA A 41 1.74 1.62 6.21
CA ALA A 41 0.34 1.56 5.80
C ALA A 41 -0.20 0.11 5.71
N ILE A 42 0.63 -0.85 5.31
CA ILE A 42 0.26 -2.27 5.32
C ILE A 42 0.13 -2.80 6.75
N SER A 43 1.01 -2.38 7.68
CA SER A 43 0.91 -2.78 9.08
C SER A 43 -0.41 -2.30 9.69
N ASP A 44 -0.70 -1.00 9.55
CA ASP A 44 -1.91 -0.38 10.08
C ASP A 44 -3.17 -1.02 9.49
N PHE A 45 -3.16 -1.28 8.17
CA PHE A 45 -4.26 -1.96 7.51
C PHE A 45 -4.45 -3.38 8.04
N ARG A 46 -3.37 -4.11 8.33
CA ARG A 46 -3.49 -5.46 8.90
C ARG A 46 -4.03 -5.44 10.32
N GLU A 47 -3.62 -4.48 11.14
CA GLU A 47 -4.11 -4.32 12.52
C GLU A 47 -5.61 -3.99 12.53
N GLN A 48 -6.06 -3.05 11.69
CA GLN A 48 -7.48 -2.68 11.58
C GLN A 48 -8.38 -3.83 11.10
N ASN A 49 -7.85 -4.73 10.28
CA ASN A 49 -8.57 -5.90 9.79
C ASN A 49 -8.36 -7.15 10.67
N SER A 50 -7.57 -7.04 11.75
CA SER A 50 -7.39 -8.12 12.69
C SER A 50 -8.63 -8.22 13.57
N TYR A 51 -9.35 -9.34 13.46
CA TYR A 51 -10.46 -9.62 14.34
C TYR A 51 -9.93 -10.11 15.69
N GLU A 52 -10.19 -9.34 16.75
CA GLU A 52 -10.03 -9.81 18.12
C GLU A 52 -11.38 -10.24 18.68
N LYS A 53 -11.43 -11.44 19.25
CA LYS A 53 -12.65 -11.95 19.89
C LYS A 53 -12.99 -11.04 21.08
N PRO A 54 -14.20 -10.44 21.14
CA PRO A 54 -14.62 -9.67 22.30
C PRO A 54 -14.61 -10.56 23.54
N SER A 55 -13.94 -10.12 24.60
CA SER A 55 -13.91 -10.77 25.92
C SER A 55 -15.23 -10.65 26.65
#